data_AF-A0A523NG73-F1
#
_entry.id   AF-A0A523NG73-F1
#
_cell.length_a   1.000
_cell.length_b   1.000
_cell.length_c   1.000
_cell.angle_alpha   90.00
_cell.angle_beta   90.00
_cell.angle_gamma   90.00
#
_symmetry.space_group_name_H-M   'P 1'
#
loop_
_entity.id
_entity.type
_entity.pdbx_description
1 polymer ?
#
loop_
_entity_poly.entity_id
_entity_poly.type
_entity_poly.pdbx_seq_one_letter_code
_entity_poly.pdbx_strand_id
1 'polypeptide(L)'
;SVVGTHPLFGPSVHSLQGQRMVLTPGRGKQWHAWLEQMLKARGLLLVAATPEEHDRAMAVVQVLTHFATEVMGKALADIGVPLETTLNFTSPVYLMELLMTARHFAQSPDLYASIQMSNPLTNEVTEAFVRAATEHRAVVAAGDTAGVKAMFEEVRGFLGDFTDRALEQSSYMIDRLVERQ
;
A
#
# COMPACT_ATOMS: atom_id res chain seq x y z
N SER A 1 -16.65 -9.65 -26.65
CA SER A 1 -16.60 -8.53 -25.70
C SER A 1 -15.16 -8.20 -25.32
N VAL A 2 -14.92 -7.16 -24.51
CA VAL A 2 -13.63 -6.72 -23.97
C VAL A 2 -13.85 -6.28 -22.53
N VAL A 3 -13.02 -6.76 -21.60
CA VAL A 3 -13.05 -6.42 -20.16
C VAL A 3 -11.60 -6.25 -19.71
N GLY A 4 -11.27 -5.12 -19.11
CA GLY A 4 -10.02 -4.94 -18.37
C GLY A 4 -10.11 -5.68 -17.04
N THR A 5 -9.01 -6.30 -16.61
CA THR A 5 -8.96 -7.02 -15.34
C THR A 5 -7.70 -6.65 -14.59
N HIS A 6 -7.82 -6.42 -13.29
CA HIS A 6 -6.67 -6.20 -12.42
C HIS A 6 -6.79 -7.11 -11.18
N PRO A 7 -6.06 -8.24 -11.11
CA PRO A 7 -5.91 -8.98 -9.86
C PRO A 7 -5.13 -8.12 -8.85
N LEU A 8 -5.73 -7.79 -7.71
CA LEU A 8 -5.10 -6.95 -6.68
C LEU A 8 -4.18 -7.75 -5.75
N PHE A 9 -3.47 -8.73 -6.31
CA PHE A 9 -2.60 -9.63 -5.59
C PHE A 9 -1.39 -10.03 -6.45
N GLY A 10 -0.25 -10.23 -5.80
CA GLY A 10 0.98 -10.67 -6.47
C GLY A 10 0.95 -12.15 -6.86
N PRO A 11 1.90 -12.60 -7.69
CA PRO A 11 1.96 -13.98 -8.20
C PRO A 11 2.22 -15.03 -7.10
N SER A 12 2.62 -14.61 -5.90
CA SER A 12 2.99 -15.49 -4.79
C SER A 12 1.81 -15.96 -3.92
N VAL A 13 0.56 -15.56 -4.21
CA VAL A 13 -0.58 -16.01 -3.40
C VAL A 13 -0.83 -17.50 -3.58
N HIS A 14 -1.02 -18.22 -2.47
CA HIS A 14 -1.24 -19.66 -2.47
C HIS A 14 -2.72 -20.05 -2.74
N SER A 15 -3.64 -19.08 -2.72
CA SER A 15 -5.07 -19.30 -2.97
C SER A 15 -5.72 -18.03 -3.53
N LEU A 16 -6.71 -18.22 -4.41
CA LEU A 16 -7.57 -17.15 -4.93
C LEU A 16 -8.73 -16.81 -3.98
N GLN A 17 -8.99 -17.65 -2.97
CA GLN A 17 -10.09 -17.46 -2.04
C GLN A 17 -9.94 -16.14 -1.27
N GLY A 18 -10.98 -15.29 -1.35
CA GLY A 18 -11.01 -13.98 -0.68
C GLY A 18 -10.16 -12.90 -1.34
N GLN A 19 -9.41 -13.23 -2.40
CA GLN A 19 -8.62 -12.25 -3.14
C GLN A 19 -9.51 -11.36 -3.99
N ARG A 20 -9.16 -10.07 -4.11
CA ARG A 20 -9.92 -9.11 -4.90
C ARG A 20 -9.42 -9.04 -6.33
N MET A 21 -10.34 -8.91 -7.27
CA MET A 21 -10.03 -8.60 -8.66
C MET A 21 -10.97 -7.49 -9.15
N VAL A 22 -10.39 -6.44 -9.73
CA VAL A 22 -11.16 -5.39 -10.40
C VAL A 22 -11.49 -5.83 -11.81
N LEU A 23 -12.74 -5.64 -12.21
CA LEU A 23 -13.22 -5.78 -13.58
C LEU A 23 -13.66 -4.42 -14.09
N THR A 24 -13.18 -4.09 -15.29
CA THR A 24 -13.48 -2.84 -16.00
C THR A 24 -14.11 -3.17 -17.35
N PRO A 25 -15.45 -3.33 -17.41
CA PRO A 25 -16.13 -3.68 -18.65
C PRO A 25 -15.93 -2.63 -19.74
N GLY A 26 -15.42 -3.04 -20.89
CA GLY A 26 -15.21 -2.17 -22.04
C GLY A 26 -16.34 -2.32 -23.06
N ARG A 27 -16.17 -3.25 -24.01
CA ARG A 27 -17.02 -3.36 -25.21
C ARG A 27 -17.76 -4.68 -25.28
N GLY A 28 -19.06 -4.66 -25.58
CA GLY A 28 -19.90 -5.86 -25.67
C GLY A 28 -20.19 -6.51 -24.32
N LYS A 29 -21.11 -7.48 -24.25
CA LYS A 29 -21.51 -8.14 -22.98
C LYS A 29 -21.63 -9.66 -23.05
N GLN A 30 -21.42 -10.25 -24.23
CA GLN A 30 -21.72 -11.65 -24.55
C GLN A 30 -21.12 -12.68 -23.57
N TRP A 31 -19.89 -12.48 -23.11
CA TRP A 31 -19.21 -13.41 -22.20
C TRP A 31 -18.99 -12.88 -20.77
N HIS A 32 -19.51 -11.69 -20.44
CA HIS A 32 -19.22 -11.04 -19.14
C HIS A 32 -19.78 -11.83 -17.96
N ALA A 33 -21.05 -12.25 -18.07
CA ALA A 33 -21.70 -13.03 -17.01
C ALA A 33 -20.98 -14.36 -16.76
N TRP A 34 -20.54 -15.04 -17.82
CA TRP A 34 -19.75 -16.26 -17.70
C TRP A 34 -18.41 -16.01 -17.02
N LEU A 35 -17.68 -14.95 -17.40
CA LEU A 35 -16.40 -14.59 -16.78
C LEU A 35 -16.57 -14.30 -15.29
N GLU A 36 -17.55 -13.48 -14.92
CA GLU A 36 -17.83 -13.16 -13.51
C GLU A 36 -18.16 -14.39 -12.69
N GLN A 37 -19.04 -15.27 -13.19
CA GLN A 37 -19.41 -16.50 -12.51
C GLN A 37 -18.20 -17.42 -12.34
N MET A 38 -17.38 -17.57 -13.38
CA MET A 38 -16.18 -18.39 -13.39
C MET A 38 -15.15 -17.92 -12.36
N LEU A 39 -14.94 -16.60 -12.23
CA LEU A 39 -14.01 -16.01 -11.27
C LEU A 39 -14.57 -16.07 -9.84
N LYS A 40 -15.85 -15.77 -9.63
CA LYS A 40 -16.52 -15.93 -8.32
C LYS A 40 -16.49 -17.37 -7.83
N ALA A 41 -16.71 -18.35 -8.72
CA ALA A 41 -16.63 -19.77 -8.40
C ALA A 41 -15.23 -20.22 -7.95
N ARG A 42 -14.17 -19.46 -8.31
CA ARG A 42 -12.80 -19.65 -7.81
C ARG A 42 -12.51 -18.94 -6.49
N GLY A 43 -13.52 -18.34 -5.86
CA GLY A 43 -13.40 -17.66 -4.56
C GLY A 43 -12.99 -16.20 -4.64
N LEU A 44 -12.90 -15.61 -5.84
CA LEU A 44 -12.53 -14.21 -6.01
C LEU A 44 -13.67 -13.26 -5.63
N LEU A 45 -13.31 -12.17 -4.98
CA LEU A 45 -14.18 -11.03 -4.70
C LEU A 45 -14.05 -10.03 -5.85
N LEU A 46 -15.06 -9.99 -6.72
CA LEU A 46 -15.06 -9.12 -7.89
C LEU A 46 -15.53 -7.71 -7.54
N VAL A 47 -14.78 -6.71 -7.98
CA VAL A 47 -15.12 -5.29 -7.88
C VAL A 47 -15.29 -4.75 -9.29
N ALA A 48 -16.47 -4.24 -9.63
CA ALA A 48 -16.68 -3.55 -10.89
C ALA A 48 -16.31 -2.06 -10.73
N ALA A 49 -15.54 -1.51 -11.67
CA ALA A 49 -15.17 -0.10 -11.69
C ALA A 49 -14.99 0.39 -13.13
N THR A 50 -15.20 1.68 -13.39
CA THR A 50 -14.72 2.30 -14.64
C THR A 50 -13.18 2.39 -14.63
N PRO A 51 -12.52 2.59 -15.78
CA PRO A 51 -11.07 2.83 -15.80
C PRO A 51 -10.66 3.99 -14.88
N GLU A 52 -11.45 5.07 -14.87
CA GLU A 52 -11.18 6.28 -14.08
C GLU A 52 -11.33 6.03 -12.58
N GLU A 53 -12.38 5.31 -12.17
CA GLU A 53 -12.58 4.89 -10.77
C GLU A 53 -11.44 3.99 -10.29
N HIS A 54 -11.04 3.05 -11.15
CA HIS A 54 -9.90 2.16 -10.90
C HIS A 54 -8.60 2.95 -10.70
N ASP A 55 -8.25 3.83 -11.65
CA ASP A 55 -6.99 4.56 -11.62
C ASP A 55 -6.95 5.55 -10.46
N ARG A 56 -8.09 6.18 -10.12
CA ARG A 56 -8.23 7.02 -8.93
C ARG A 56 -7.97 6.25 -7.64
N ALA A 57 -8.50 5.04 -7.53
CA ALA A 57 -8.22 4.19 -6.36
C ALA A 57 -6.75 3.74 -6.34
N MET A 58 -6.18 3.33 -7.48
CA MET A 58 -4.80 2.86 -7.57
C MET A 58 -3.77 3.98 -7.38
N ALA A 59 -4.14 5.25 -7.61
CA ALA A 59 -3.29 6.38 -7.25
C ALA A 59 -2.96 6.39 -5.75
N VAL A 60 -3.94 6.04 -4.90
CA VAL A 60 -3.71 5.94 -3.45
C VAL A 60 -3.14 4.57 -3.07
N VAL A 61 -3.77 3.48 -3.53
CA VAL A 61 -3.43 2.12 -3.09
C VAL A 61 -2.08 1.64 -3.60
N GLN A 62 -1.69 2.03 -4.81
CA GLN A 62 -0.43 1.61 -5.42
C GLN A 62 0.54 2.78 -5.47
N VAL A 63 0.22 3.86 -6.17
CA VAL A 63 1.22 4.92 -6.44
C VAL A 63 1.71 5.58 -5.15
N LEU A 64 0.81 6.12 -4.32
CA LEU A 64 1.17 6.76 -3.06
C LEU A 64 1.89 5.80 -2.11
N THR A 65 1.36 4.58 -1.93
CA THR A 65 1.97 3.58 -1.04
C THR A 65 3.36 3.16 -1.51
N HIS A 66 3.54 2.85 -2.79
CA HIS A 66 4.83 2.45 -3.35
C HIS A 66 5.84 3.59 -3.27
N PHE A 67 5.43 4.81 -3.62
CA PHE A 67 6.28 5.99 -3.52
C PHE A 67 6.76 6.21 -2.08
N ALA A 68 5.87 6.12 -1.09
CA ALA A 68 6.23 6.24 0.33
C ALA A 68 7.25 5.18 0.76
N THR A 69 7.06 3.91 0.37
CA THR A 69 7.99 2.81 0.63
C THR A 69 9.35 3.04 -0.04
N GLU A 70 9.35 3.53 -1.28
CA GLU A 70 10.58 3.80 -2.02
C GLU A 70 11.38 4.96 -1.43
N VAL A 71 10.70 6.04 -1.03
CA VAL A 71 11.32 7.16 -0.31
C VAL A 71 11.92 6.69 1.02
N MET A 72 11.20 5.85 1.78
CA MET A 72 11.72 5.27 3.01
C MET A 72 12.97 4.43 2.76
N GLY A 73 12.93 3.53 1.77
CA GLY A 73 14.09 2.70 1.41
C GLY A 73 15.28 3.53 0.93
N LYS A 74 15.04 4.57 0.13
CA LYS A 74 16.09 5.50 -0.31
C LYS A 74 16.70 6.27 0.86
N ALA A 75 15.88 6.75 1.80
CA ALA A 75 16.36 7.44 3.00
C ALA A 75 17.22 6.52 3.89
N LEU A 76 16.81 5.27 4.07
CA LEU A 76 17.62 4.26 4.78
C LEU A 76 18.99 4.06 4.11
N ALA A 77 19.00 3.92 2.79
CA ALA A 77 20.24 3.78 2.03
C ALA A 77 21.15 5.02 2.15
N ASP A 78 20.58 6.23 2.15
CA ASP A 78 21.31 7.48 2.25
C ASP A 78 21.89 7.76 3.64
N ILE A 79 21.19 7.35 4.70
CA ILE A 79 21.67 7.44 6.09
C ILE A 79 22.88 6.53 6.30
N GLY A 80 22.94 5.39 5.60
CA GLY A 80 24.14 4.54 5.53
C GLY A 80 24.48 3.78 6.82
N VAL A 81 23.57 3.72 7.81
CA VAL A 81 23.75 2.87 8.98
C VAL A 81 23.61 1.40 8.55
N PRO A 82 24.56 0.51 8.89
CA PRO A 82 24.47 -0.89 8.53
C PRO A 82 23.18 -1.52 9.05
N LEU A 83 22.49 -2.29 8.20
CA LEU A 83 21.19 -2.84 8.54
C LEU A 83 21.28 -3.81 9.72
N GLU A 84 22.37 -4.56 9.82
CA GLU A 84 22.67 -5.47 10.94
C GLU A 84 22.75 -4.71 12.26
N THR A 85 23.14 -3.43 12.23
CA THR A 85 23.20 -2.60 13.43
C THR A 85 21.79 -2.21 13.87
N THR A 86 20.91 -1.77 12.97
CA THR A 86 19.53 -1.42 13.34
C THR A 86 18.73 -2.67 13.72
N LEU A 87 19.05 -3.82 13.14
CA LEU A 87 18.46 -5.12 13.49
C LEU A 87 18.68 -5.50 14.96
N ASN A 88 19.80 -5.11 15.57
CA ASN A 88 20.06 -5.35 16.99
C ASN A 88 19.18 -4.50 17.93
N PHE A 89 18.60 -3.41 17.45
CA PHE A 89 17.71 -2.52 18.21
C PHE A 89 16.24 -2.68 17.79
N THR A 90 15.91 -3.80 17.15
CA THR A 90 14.63 -4.00 16.49
C THR A 90 13.52 -4.38 17.46
N SER A 91 12.41 -3.65 17.38
CA SER A 91 11.11 -4.15 17.84
C SER A 91 10.46 -4.99 16.73
N PRO A 92 9.56 -5.93 17.05
CA PRO A 92 8.83 -6.69 16.03
C PRO A 92 8.10 -5.82 14.99
N VAL A 93 7.60 -4.65 15.40
CA VAL A 93 6.99 -3.65 14.51
C VAL A 93 8.00 -3.12 13.51
N TYR A 94 9.17 -2.67 13.98
CA TYR A 94 10.23 -2.18 13.11
C TYR A 94 10.72 -3.27 12.15
N LEU A 95 10.83 -4.53 12.61
CA LEU A 95 11.17 -5.65 11.74
C LEU A 95 10.15 -5.81 10.61
N MET A 96 8.86 -5.75 10.94
CA MET A 96 7.79 -5.86 9.96
C MET A 96 7.84 -4.73 8.93
N GLU A 97 8.04 -3.48 9.35
CA GLU A 97 8.21 -2.34 8.45
C GLU A 97 9.42 -2.50 7.52
N LEU A 98 10.55 -2.95 8.07
CA LEU A 98 11.76 -3.18 7.31
C LEU A 98 11.60 -4.33 6.30
N LEU A 99 10.98 -5.45 6.70
CA LEU A 99 10.68 -6.57 5.81
C LEU A 99 9.77 -6.13 4.66
N MET A 100 8.75 -5.31 4.95
CA MET A 100 7.83 -4.77 3.95
C MET A 100 8.52 -3.80 2.98
N THR A 101 9.47 -3.00 3.48
CA THR A 101 10.30 -2.13 2.64
C THR A 101 11.25 -2.94 1.77
N ALA A 102 12.02 -3.85 2.35
CA ALA A 102 13.02 -4.65 1.63
C ALA A 102 12.39 -5.53 0.54
N ARG A 103 11.24 -6.16 0.81
CA ARG A 103 10.54 -6.99 -0.18
C ARG A 103 9.95 -6.20 -1.35
N HIS A 104 9.73 -4.90 -1.20
CA HIS A 104 9.35 -4.02 -2.30
C HIS A 104 10.50 -3.91 -3.30
N PHE A 105 11.71 -3.62 -2.80
CA PHE A 105 12.92 -3.55 -3.62
C PHE A 105 13.43 -4.90 -4.16
N ALA A 106 12.93 -6.02 -3.63
CA ALA A 106 13.21 -7.36 -4.16
C ALA A 106 12.36 -7.73 -5.40
N GLN A 107 11.39 -6.89 -5.78
CA GLN A 107 10.52 -7.09 -6.94
C GLN A 107 11.02 -6.32 -8.17
N SER A 108 10.31 -6.44 -9.29
CA SER A 108 10.74 -5.85 -10.56
C SER A 108 10.67 -4.31 -10.53
N PRO A 109 11.78 -3.58 -10.78
CA PRO A 109 11.73 -2.13 -10.89
C PRO A 109 10.88 -1.66 -12.08
N ASP A 110 10.87 -2.42 -13.19
CA ASP A 110 10.06 -2.08 -14.37
C ASP A 110 8.55 -2.07 -14.07
N LEU A 111 8.12 -2.96 -13.17
CA LEU A 111 6.72 -3.00 -12.72
C LEU A 111 6.34 -1.71 -12.01
N TYR A 112 7.12 -1.29 -11.01
CA TYR A 112 6.82 -0.08 -10.23
C TYR A 112 6.97 1.19 -11.05
N ALA A 113 8.01 1.27 -11.88
CA ALA A 113 8.17 2.37 -12.83
C ALA A 113 6.95 2.47 -13.77
N SER A 114 6.48 1.35 -14.32
CA SER A 114 5.28 1.36 -15.17
C SER A 114 4.03 1.82 -14.41
N ILE A 115 3.80 1.32 -13.19
CA ILE A 115 2.64 1.69 -12.38
C ILE A 115 2.62 3.20 -12.10
N GLN A 116 3.74 3.73 -11.61
CA GLN A 116 3.85 5.13 -11.23
C GLN A 116 3.82 6.06 -12.45
N MET A 117 4.47 5.71 -13.56
CA MET A 117 4.51 6.59 -14.74
C MET A 117 3.23 6.53 -15.58
N SER A 118 2.41 5.50 -15.43
CA SER A 118 1.18 5.33 -16.23
C SER A 118 -0.09 5.85 -15.54
N ASN A 119 -0.08 6.05 -14.22
CA ASN A 119 -1.26 6.56 -13.54
C ASN A 119 -1.39 8.09 -13.73
N PRO A 120 -2.52 8.61 -14.22
CA PRO A 120 -2.68 10.04 -14.52
C PRO A 120 -2.64 10.95 -13.28
N LEU A 121 -2.84 10.40 -12.08
CA LEU A 121 -2.88 11.14 -10.82
C LEU A 121 -1.58 11.03 -10.02
N THR A 122 -0.51 10.46 -10.60
CA THR A 122 0.77 10.27 -9.90
C THR A 122 1.29 11.55 -9.29
N ASN A 123 1.38 12.63 -10.07
CA ASN A 123 1.90 13.90 -9.58
C ASN A 123 1.07 14.44 -8.40
N GLU A 124 -0.26 14.29 -8.43
CA GLU A 124 -1.14 14.77 -7.36
C GLU A 124 -0.84 14.06 -6.04
N VAL A 125 -0.75 12.73 -6.07
CA VAL A 125 -0.55 11.93 -4.86
C VAL A 125 0.89 12.00 -4.33
N THR A 126 1.90 12.06 -5.20
CA THR A 126 3.30 12.20 -4.77
C THR A 126 3.56 13.58 -4.18
N GLU A 127 3.00 14.64 -4.75
CA GLU A 127 3.08 15.99 -4.18
C GLU A 127 2.36 16.09 -2.83
N ALA A 128 1.21 15.40 -2.68
CA ALA A 128 0.53 15.32 -1.40
C ALA A 128 1.41 14.68 -0.31
N PHE A 129 2.14 13.60 -0.65
CA PHE A 129 3.10 12.97 0.27
C PHE A 129 4.25 13.90 0.64
N VAL A 130 4.90 14.52 -0.35
CA VAL A 130 6.04 15.42 -0.14
C VAL A 130 5.64 16.60 0.73
N ARG A 131 4.46 17.19 0.48
CA ARG A 131 3.94 18.28 1.31
C ARG A 131 3.72 17.84 2.75
N ALA A 132 3.03 16.72 2.99
CA ALA A 132 2.79 16.21 4.32
C ALA A 132 4.10 15.91 5.09
N ALA A 133 5.08 15.31 4.42
CA ALA A 133 6.40 15.05 5.01
C ALA A 133 7.15 16.34 5.37
N THR A 134 7.08 17.35 4.50
CA THR A 134 7.73 18.66 4.71
C THR A 134 7.10 19.42 5.86
N GLU A 135 5.77 19.46 5.92
CA GLU A 135 5.00 20.09 7.01
C GLU A 135 5.31 19.42 8.34
N HIS A 136 5.25 18.08 8.41
CA HIS A 136 5.56 17.35 9.64
C HIS A 136 7.01 17.58 10.10
N ARG A 137 7.98 17.54 9.16
CA ARG A 137 9.38 17.83 9.46
C ARG A 137 9.55 19.21 10.09
N ALA A 138 8.85 20.23 9.59
CA ALA A 138 8.95 21.59 10.13
C ALA A 138 8.47 21.66 11.59
N VAL A 139 7.35 21.01 11.91
CA VAL A 139 6.82 20.93 13.28
C VAL A 139 7.80 20.23 14.23
N VAL A 140 8.37 19.10 13.80
CA VAL A 140 9.37 18.34 14.58
C VAL A 140 10.65 19.17 14.79
N ALA A 141 11.16 19.82 13.75
CA ALA A 141 12.36 20.65 13.83
C ALA A 141 12.18 21.87 14.75
N ALA A 142 10.95 22.39 14.87
CA ALA A 142 10.62 23.46 15.80
C ALA A 142 10.47 22.99 17.27
N GLY A 143 10.49 21.67 17.52
CA GLY A 143 10.20 21.12 18.85
C GLY A 143 8.74 21.33 19.29
N ASP A 144 7.83 21.57 18.34
CA ASP A 144 6.44 21.87 18.62
C ASP A 144 5.64 20.60 18.98
N THR A 145 5.69 20.25 20.25
CA THR A 145 4.97 19.09 20.80
C THR A 145 3.45 19.22 20.61
N ALA A 146 2.90 20.44 20.68
CA ALA A 146 1.48 20.64 20.50
C ALA A 146 1.07 20.41 19.04
N GLY A 147 1.87 20.91 18.10
CA GLY A 147 1.70 20.66 16.67
C GLY A 147 1.77 19.17 16.31
N VAL A 148 2.74 18.42 16.86
CA VAL A 148 2.82 16.96 16.63
C VAL A 148 1.56 16.27 17.14
N LYS A 149 1.06 16.62 18.34
CA LYS A 149 -0.17 16.04 18.89
C LYS A 149 -1.39 16.39 18.05
N ALA A 150 -1.51 17.64 17.61
CA ALA A 150 -2.63 18.10 16.78
C ALA A 150 -2.70 17.31 15.48
N MET A 151 -1.56 17.16 14.78
CA MET A 151 -1.47 16.34 13.57
C MET A 151 -1.85 14.88 13.83
N PHE A 152 -1.44 14.32 14.96
CA PHE A 152 -1.79 12.95 15.33
C PHE A 152 -3.30 12.76 15.51
N GLU A 153 -3.96 13.68 16.23
CA GLU A 153 -5.40 13.63 16.46
C GLU A 153 -6.21 13.89 15.18
N GLU A 154 -5.73 14.76 14.29
CA GLU A 154 -6.33 14.99 12.98
C GLU A 154 -6.33 13.71 12.14
N VAL A 155 -5.17 13.05 12.02
CA VAL A 155 -5.04 11.78 11.27
C VAL A 155 -5.85 10.67 11.93
N ARG A 156 -5.87 10.60 13.27
CA ARG A 156 -6.73 9.65 14.00
C ARG A 156 -8.20 9.90 13.67
N GLY A 157 -8.65 11.15 13.62
CA GLY A 157 -10.01 11.52 13.25
C GLY A 157 -10.39 11.09 11.83
N PHE A 158 -9.46 11.22 10.87
CA PHE A 158 -9.65 10.72 9.50
C PHE A 158 -9.75 9.19 9.43
N LEU A 159 -8.88 8.47 10.15
CA LEU A 159 -8.87 7.01 10.17
C LEU A 159 -10.08 6.42 10.93
N GLY A 160 -10.58 7.13 11.94
CA GLY A 160 -11.74 6.73 12.75
C GLY A 160 -11.60 5.34 13.36
N ASP A 161 -12.70 4.57 13.37
CA ASP A 161 -12.78 3.21 13.94
C ASP A 161 -11.82 2.21 13.29
N PHE A 162 -11.23 2.55 12.14
CA PHE A 162 -10.20 1.70 11.55
C PHE A 162 -8.94 1.64 12.42
N THR A 163 -8.68 2.64 13.25
CA THR A 163 -7.50 2.67 14.14
C THR A 163 -7.48 1.50 15.12
N ASP A 164 -8.60 1.21 15.79
CA ASP A 164 -8.72 0.10 16.73
C ASP A 164 -8.57 -1.25 16.03
N ARG A 165 -9.22 -1.41 14.87
CA ARG A 165 -9.12 -2.61 14.05
C ARG A 165 -7.70 -2.83 13.53
N ALA A 166 -7.02 -1.77 13.10
CA ALA A 166 -5.65 -1.82 12.63
C ALA A 166 -4.70 -2.24 13.75
N LEU A 167 -4.90 -1.73 14.97
CA LEU A 167 -4.12 -2.12 16.14
C LEU A 167 -4.31 -3.61 16.48
N GLU A 168 -5.55 -4.09 16.54
CA GLU A 168 -5.85 -5.50 16.81
C GLU A 168 -5.22 -6.42 15.76
N GLN A 169 -5.45 -6.12 14.47
CA GLN A 169 -4.98 -6.95 13.37
C GLN A 169 -3.46 -6.95 13.24
N SER A 170 -2.81 -5.79 13.37
CA SER A 170 -1.36 -5.70 13.31
C SER A 170 -0.71 -6.39 14.52
N SER A 171 -1.27 -6.28 15.72
CA SER A 171 -0.77 -6.99 16.91
C SER A 171 -0.78 -8.50 16.71
N TYR A 172 -1.88 -9.05 16.19
CA TYR A 172 -1.95 -10.47 15.85
C TYR A 172 -0.86 -10.88 14.83
N MET A 173 -0.64 -10.08 13.79
CA MET A 173 0.40 -10.36 12.79
C MET A 173 1.81 -10.31 13.40
N ILE A 174 2.05 -9.35 14.29
CA ILE A 174 3.31 -9.18 15.01
C ILE A 174 3.57 -10.38 15.92
N ASP A 175 2.58 -10.83 16.69
CA ASP A 175 2.71 -11.99 17.57
C ASP A 175 3.11 -13.24 16.77
N ARG A 176 2.46 -13.46 15.61
CA ARG A 176 2.81 -14.56 14.70
C ARG A 176 4.21 -14.45 14.10
N LEU A 177 4.73 -13.23 13.91
CA LEU A 177 6.09 -13.01 13.43
C LEU A 177 7.11 -13.35 14.52
N VAL A 178 6.82 -12.99 15.77
CA VAL A 178 7.70 -13.27 16.93
C VAL A 178 7.73 -14.75 17.28
N GLU A 179 6.58 -15.44 17.28
CA GLU A 179 6.48 -16.87 17.58
C GLU A 179 7.26 -17.78 16.61
N ARG A 180 7.67 -17.26 15.44
CA ARG A 180 8.47 -17.99 14.45
C ARG A 180 9.98 -17.90 14.64
N GLN A 181 10.47 -17.02 15.53
CA GLN A 181 11.89 -16.84 15.81
C GLN A 181 12.41 -17.81 16.88
#